data_AF-A0A8H7BB75-F1
#
_entry.id   AF-A0A8H7BB75-F1
#
_cell.length_a   1.000
_cell.length_b   1.000
_cell.length_c   1.000
_cell.angle_alpha   90.00
_cell.angle_beta   90.00
_cell.angle_gamma   90.00
#
_symmetry.space_group_name_H-M   'P 1'
#
loop_
_entity.id
_entity.type
_entity.pdbx_description
1 polymer ?
#
loop_
_entity_poly.entity_id
_entity_poly.type
_entity_poly.pdbx_seq_one_letter_code
_entity_poly.pdbx_strand_id
1 'polypeptide(L)'
;MSQSISVSTTQAQSGISQDLRNNIYSALLSGDGIRNIESTLDESLRVSGFKDALRAYITDLFRSGQATTCEEARNLAMQKIREQTRGLGEDSNGVNGTTNANGESGEEVYLKIPKSVIDAGAKTVMKELEKVCDITYEDDK
;
A
#
# COMPACT_ATOMS: atom_id res chain seq x y z
N MET A 1 23.46 19.28 -2.83
CA MET A 1 24.04 18.00 -3.27
C MET A 1 23.43 16.94 -2.35
N SER A 2 22.51 16.11 -2.84
CA SER A 2 21.98 15.02 -2.02
C SER A 2 23.08 13.99 -1.82
N GLN A 3 23.45 13.74 -0.56
CA GLN A 3 24.36 12.67 -0.19
C GLN A 3 23.65 11.35 -0.47
N SER A 4 24.14 10.59 -1.45
CA SER A 4 23.71 9.20 -1.64
C SER A 4 24.08 8.38 -0.42
N ILE A 5 23.17 7.52 0.03
CA ILE A 5 23.39 6.61 1.14
C ILE A 5 23.96 5.31 0.57
N SER A 6 25.19 4.97 0.96
CA SER A 6 25.80 3.68 0.62
C SER A 6 25.14 2.55 1.41
N VAL A 7 24.65 1.55 0.68
CA VAL A 7 24.07 0.32 1.25
C VAL A 7 24.91 -0.85 0.78
N SER A 8 25.50 -1.62 1.70
CA SER A 8 26.21 -2.85 1.29
C SER A 8 25.22 -3.96 0.90
N THR A 9 25.65 -4.86 0.03
CA THR A 9 24.84 -6.03 -0.38
C THR A 9 24.38 -6.87 0.82
N THR A 10 25.25 -7.03 1.82
CA THR A 10 24.95 -7.71 3.09
C THR A 10 23.82 -6.99 3.84
N GLN A 11 23.86 -5.66 3.96
CA GLN A 11 22.81 -4.86 4.60
C GLN A 11 21.48 -4.89 3.84
N ALA A 12 21.54 -4.97 2.51
CA ALA A 12 20.35 -5.12 1.67
C ALA A 12 19.65 -6.48 1.89
N GLN A 13 20.40 -7.54 2.23
CA GLN A 13 19.89 -8.90 2.36
C GLN A 13 19.54 -9.31 3.79
N SER A 14 20.31 -8.88 4.79
CA SER A 14 20.19 -9.34 6.19
C SER A 14 19.29 -8.47 7.07
N GLY A 15 18.64 -7.46 6.48
CA GLY A 15 17.74 -6.55 7.16
C GLY A 15 18.40 -5.21 7.45
N ILE A 16 17.72 -4.14 7.04
CA ILE A 16 18.20 -2.77 7.17
C ILE A 16 18.16 -2.35 8.65
N SER A 17 19.30 -1.89 9.19
CA SER A 17 19.41 -1.37 10.56
C SER A 17 18.51 -0.14 10.77
N GLN A 18 18.14 0.14 12.02
CA GLN A 18 17.27 1.28 12.35
C GLN A 18 17.89 2.61 11.88
N ASP A 19 19.22 2.77 12.05
CA ASP A 19 19.93 3.98 11.64
C ASP A 19 19.92 4.15 10.11
N LEU A 20 20.12 3.05 9.37
CA LEU A 20 20.06 3.09 7.91
C LEU A 20 18.64 3.43 7.42
N ARG A 21 17.59 2.90 8.06
CA ARG A 21 16.20 3.29 7.77
C ARG A 21 15.98 4.79 8.01
N ASN A 22 16.44 5.31 9.15
CA ASN A 22 16.29 6.73 9.48
C ASN A 22 16.99 7.64 8.47
N ASN A 23 18.18 7.23 8.00
CA ASN A 23 18.90 7.94 6.95
C ASN A 23 18.12 7.94 5.63
N ILE A 24 17.61 6.77 5.20
CA ILE A 24 16.79 6.64 3.98
C ILE A 24 15.53 7.51 4.07
N TYR A 25 14.83 7.48 5.21
CA TYR A 25 13.66 8.32 5.43
C TYR A 25 14.00 9.82 5.36
N SER A 26 15.11 10.23 6.00
CA SER A 26 15.57 11.62 5.96
C SER A 26 15.91 12.06 4.54
N ALA A 27 16.56 11.19 3.75
CA ALA A 27 16.89 11.47 2.36
C ALA A 27 15.64 11.56 1.48
N LEU A 28 14.69 10.62 1.62
CA LEU A 28 13.41 10.65 0.89
C LEU A 28 12.55 11.87 1.26
N LEU A 29 12.59 12.30 2.52
CA LEU A 29 11.88 13.47 3.02
C LEU A 29 12.52 14.79 2.55
N SER A 30 13.84 14.82 2.39
CA SER A 30 14.57 15.99 1.91
C SER A 30 14.29 16.32 0.43
N GLY A 31 13.85 15.32 -0.34
CA GLY A 31 13.41 15.47 -1.72
C GLY A 31 11.90 15.31 -1.88
N ASP A 32 11.47 15.03 -3.12
CA ASP A 32 10.06 14.74 -3.43
C ASP A 32 9.72 13.25 -3.34
N GLY A 33 10.63 12.40 -2.85
CA GLY A 33 10.51 10.94 -2.88
C GLY A 33 9.25 10.44 -2.18
N ILE A 34 9.00 10.89 -0.95
CA ILE A 34 7.79 10.51 -0.20
C ILE A 34 6.54 10.98 -0.93
N ARG A 35 6.52 12.23 -1.40
CA ARG A 35 5.37 12.81 -2.11
C ARG A 35 5.05 12.06 -3.41
N ASN A 36 6.07 11.64 -4.15
CA ASN A 36 5.91 10.87 -5.39
C ASN A 36 5.35 9.47 -5.13
N ILE A 37 5.82 8.81 -4.07
CA ILE A 37 5.30 7.51 -3.62
C ILE A 37 3.83 7.65 -3.22
N GLU A 38 3.51 8.63 -2.37
CA GLU A 38 2.14 8.90 -1.92
C GLU A 38 1.21 9.20 -3.10
N SER A 39 1.59 10.11 -4.00
CA SER A 39 0.81 10.49 -5.18
C SER A 39 0.52 9.28 -6.08
N THR A 40 1.53 8.43 -6.32
CA THR A 40 1.35 7.24 -7.17
C THR A 40 0.44 6.20 -6.51
N LEU A 41 0.60 5.97 -5.21
CA LEU A 41 -0.25 5.04 -4.47
C LEU A 41 -1.70 5.56 -4.41
N ASP A 42 -1.88 6.85 -4.17
CA ASP A 42 -3.18 7.52 -4.11
C ASP A 42 -3.94 7.39 -5.42
N GLU A 43 -3.25 7.64 -6.54
CA GLU A 43 -3.81 7.49 -7.88
C GLU A 43 -4.13 6.03 -8.20
N SER A 44 -3.23 5.10 -7.87
CA SER A 44 -3.43 3.67 -8.13
C SER A 44 -4.63 3.11 -7.34
N LEU A 45 -4.78 3.51 -6.08
CA LEU A 45 -5.95 3.16 -5.25
C LEU A 45 -7.25 3.78 -5.77
N ARG A 46 -7.18 4.98 -6.35
CA ARG A 46 -8.33 5.64 -6.97
C ARG A 46 -8.75 4.94 -8.26
N VAL A 47 -7.84 4.75 -9.19
CA VAL A 47 -8.09 4.13 -10.51
C VAL A 47 -8.60 2.70 -10.38
N SER A 48 -8.15 1.98 -9.36
CA SER A 48 -8.61 0.61 -9.12
C SER A 48 -10.01 0.51 -8.51
N GLY A 49 -10.65 1.63 -8.14
CA GLY A 49 -11.95 1.66 -7.48
C GLY A 49 -11.92 1.23 -6.01
N PHE A 50 -10.73 0.94 -5.44
CA PHE A 50 -10.59 0.53 -4.04
C PHE A 50 -11.13 1.59 -3.08
N LYS A 51 -10.86 2.87 -3.35
CA LYS A 51 -11.37 3.98 -2.51
C LYS A 51 -12.89 4.06 -2.49
N ASP A 52 -13.54 3.78 -3.63
CA ASP A 52 -15.00 3.80 -3.73
C ASP A 52 -15.61 2.61 -2.99
N ALA A 53 -15.02 1.41 -3.13
CA ALA A 53 -15.42 0.22 -2.38
C ALA A 53 -15.26 0.44 -0.86
N LEU A 54 -14.15 1.05 -0.43
CA LEU A 54 -13.91 1.39 0.98
C LEU A 54 -14.97 2.37 1.50
N ARG A 55 -15.30 3.40 0.72
CA ARG A 55 -16.35 4.36 1.07
C ARG A 55 -17.71 3.70 1.19
N ALA A 56 -18.05 2.81 0.26
CA ALA A 56 -19.30 2.05 0.29
C ALA A 56 -19.38 1.19 1.57
N TYR A 57 -18.32 0.46 1.90
CA TYR A 57 -18.27 -0.36 3.12
C TYR A 57 -18.41 0.47 4.40
N ILE A 58 -17.66 1.58 4.51
CA ILE A 58 -17.76 2.46 5.69
C ILE A 58 -19.18 3.03 5.82
N THR A 59 -19.81 3.40 4.69
CA THR A 59 -21.19 3.88 4.70
C THR A 59 -22.15 2.80 5.19
N ASP A 60 -21.93 1.55 4.79
CA ASP A 60 -22.73 0.40 5.25
C ASP A 60 -22.54 0.13 6.75
N LEU A 61 -21.30 0.23 7.27
CA LEU A 61 -21.02 0.10 8.71
C LEU A 61 -21.83 1.10 9.55
N PHE A 62 -21.93 2.35 9.10
CA PHE A 62 -22.71 3.37 9.80
C PHE A 62 -24.22 3.18 9.63
N ARG A 63 -24.69 2.75 8.45
CA ARG A 63 -26.12 2.50 8.21
C ARG A 63 -26.66 1.30 8.97
N SER A 64 -25.86 0.23 9.06
CA SER A 64 -26.19 -0.98 9.82
C SER A 64 -26.05 -0.80 11.33
N GLY A 65 -25.40 0.27 11.79
CA GLY A 65 -25.10 0.50 13.19
C GLY A 65 -23.95 -0.38 13.73
N GLN A 66 -23.23 -1.10 12.85
CA GLN A 66 -22.04 -1.87 13.22
C GLN A 66 -20.88 -0.99 13.68
N ALA A 67 -20.81 0.25 13.18
CA ALA A 67 -19.94 1.29 13.70
C ALA A 67 -20.76 2.52 14.07
N THR A 68 -20.46 3.11 15.21
CA THR A 68 -21.08 4.37 15.69
C THR A 68 -20.08 5.51 15.77
N THR A 69 -18.78 5.18 15.75
CA THR A 69 -17.68 6.15 15.76
C THR A 69 -16.74 5.97 14.56
N CYS A 70 -15.99 7.03 14.23
CA CYS A 70 -14.97 6.97 13.19
C CYS A 70 -13.87 5.94 13.50
N GLU A 71 -13.52 5.78 14.79
CA GLU A 71 -12.49 4.82 15.21
C GLU A 71 -12.97 3.38 15.03
N GLU A 72 -14.21 3.06 15.39
CA GLU A 72 -14.81 1.75 15.15
C GLU A 72 -14.87 1.41 13.66
N ALA A 73 -15.36 2.35 12.83
CA ALA A 73 -15.42 2.16 11.39
C ALA A 73 -14.03 1.92 10.79
N ARG A 74 -13.01 2.65 11.25
CA ARG A 74 -11.62 2.45 10.85
C ARG A 74 -11.12 1.07 11.25
N ASN A 75 -11.36 0.64 12.48
CA ASN A 75 -10.87 -0.65 12.97
C ASN A 75 -11.51 -1.82 12.21
N LEU A 76 -12.82 -1.75 11.97
CA LEU A 76 -13.56 -2.75 11.18
C LEU A 76 -13.10 -2.78 9.71
N ALA A 77 -12.95 -1.62 9.07
CA ALA A 77 -12.44 -1.54 7.71
C ALA A 77 -11.02 -2.09 7.59
N MET A 78 -10.13 -1.72 8.50
CA MET A 78 -8.75 -2.22 8.52
C MET A 78 -8.69 -3.73 8.78
N GLN A 79 -9.57 -4.26 9.64
CA GLN A 79 -9.68 -5.69 9.87
C GLN A 79 -10.11 -6.41 8.59
N LYS A 80 -11.18 -5.95 7.94
CA LYS A 80 -11.69 -6.53 6.70
C LYS A 80 -10.66 -6.51 5.57
N ILE A 81 -9.94 -5.39 5.41
CA ILE A 81 -8.83 -5.29 4.45
C ILE A 81 -7.75 -6.33 4.76
N ARG A 82 -7.36 -6.49 6.03
CA ARG A 82 -6.32 -7.47 6.43
C ARG A 82 -6.77 -8.89 6.18
N GLU A 83 -8.01 -9.24 6.51
CA GLU A 83 -8.57 -10.58 6.29
C GLU A 83 -8.59 -10.94 4.80
N GLN A 84 -9.10 -10.04 3.96
CA GLN A 84 -9.20 -10.27 2.51
C GLN A 84 -7.86 -10.16 1.79
N THR A 85 -6.89 -9.43 2.36
CA THR A 85 -5.51 -9.38 1.85
C THR A 85 -4.68 -10.57 2.32
N ARG A 86 -4.96 -11.22 3.45
CA ARG A 86 -4.24 -12.42 3.92
C ARG A 86 -4.53 -13.67 3.09
N GLY A 87 -5.64 -13.71 2.35
CA GLY A 87 -6.00 -14.80 1.42
C GLY A 87 -5.17 -14.87 0.13
N LEU A 88 -3.91 -14.38 0.13
CA LEU A 88 -3.00 -14.33 -1.03
C LEU A 88 -2.46 -15.70 -1.50
N GLY A 89 -3.11 -16.80 -1.12
CA GLY A 89 -2.74 -18.16 -1.51
C GLY A 89 -3.36 -18.65 -2.82
N GLU A 90 -4.48 -18.07 -3.30
CA GLU A 90 -5.18 -18.60 -4.48
C GLU A 90 -5.61 -17.48 -5.44
N ASP A 91 -5.26 -17.71 -6.71
CA ASP A 91 -5.61 -16.91 -7.87
C ASP A 91 -7.11 -16.66 -7.96
N SER A 92 -7.51 -15.39 -7.91
CA SER A 92 -8.79 -14.95 -8.43
C SER A 92 -8.63 -13.51 -8.89
N ASN A 93 -8.29 -13.34 -10.16
CA ASN A 93 -8.48 -12.10 -10.90
C ASN A 93 -9.98 -11.86 -11.04
N GLY A 94 -10.62 -11.36 -9.98
CA GLY A 94 -11.98 -10.86 -10.03
C GLY A 94 -12.01 -9.59 -10.86
N VAL A 95 -12.35 -9.72 -12.14
CA VAL A 95 -12.77 -8.61 -13.01
C VAL A 95 -13.86 -7.84 -12.27
N ASN A 96 -13.65 -6.54 -12.05
CA ASN A 96 -14.66 -5.63 -11.54
C ASN A 96 -15.75 -5.48 -12.62
N GLY A 97 -16.69 -6.42 -12.63
CA GLY A 97 -17.83 -6.45 -13.53
C GLY A 97 -19.02 -5.75 -12.91
N THR A 98 -19.34 -4.56 -13.43
CA THR A 98 -20.62 -3.89 -13.23
C THR A 98 -21.78 -4.88 -13.38
N THR A 99 -22.48 -5.18 -12.28
CA THR A 99 -23.77 -5.88 -12.34
C THR A 99 -24.81 -5.05 -11.63
N ASN A 100 -25.60 -4.32 -12.41
CA ASN A 100 -26.94 -3.92 -12.00
C ASN A 100 -27.74 -5.20 -11.75
N ALA A 101 -28.00 -5.57 -10.49
CA ALA A 101 -29.02 -6.54 -10.16
C ALA A 101 -29.71 -6.16 -8.84
N ASN A 102 -30.98 -5.85 -8.98
CA ASN A 102 -31.93 -5.59 -7.91
C ASN A 102 -32.21 -6.89 -7.14
N GLY A 103 -32.07 -6.90 -5.81
CA GLY A 103 -32.68 -7.94 -4.96
C GLY A 103 -31.78 -8.55 -3.88
N GLU A 104 -32.12 -8.26 -2.63
CA GLU A 104 -31.82 -9.02 -1.40
C GLU A 104 -30.36 -9.08 -0.86
N SER A 105 -30.14 -8.21 0.13
CA SER A 105 -29.28 -8.36 1.32
C SER A 105 -27.92 -9.04 1.18
N GLY A 106 -26.90 -8.18 1.06
CA GLY A 106 -25.52 -8.49 1.47
C GLY A 106 -24.56 -8.64 0.30
N GLU A 107 -24.50 -7.66 -0.60
CA GLU A 107 -23.42 -7.60 -1.58
C GLU A 107 -22.09 -7.51 -0.82
N GLU A 108 -21.33 -8.60 -0.83
CA GLU A 108 -20.15 -8.75 0.01
C GLU A 108 -19.07 -7.78 -0.48
N VAL A 109 -18.97 -6.61 0.16
CA VAL A 109 -18.01 -5.59 -0.25
C VAL A 109 -16.60 -6.16 -0.13
N TYR A 110 -15.89 -6.26 -1.26
CA TYR A 110 -14.55 -6.82 -1.32
C TYR A 110 -13.51 -5.69 -1.24
N LEU A 111 -12.81 -5.62 -0.11
CA LEU A 111 -11.76 -4.65 0.23
C LEU A 111 -10.37 -5.27 0.17
N LYS A 112 -10.08 -6.03 -0.90
CA LYS A 112 -8.71 -6.47 -1.19
C LYS A 112 -7.96 -5.37 -1.94
N ILE A 113 -6.75 -5.07 -1.49
CA ILE A 113 -5.85 -4.18 -2.24
C ILE A 113 -5.46 -4.88 -3.55
N PRO A 114 -5.74 -4.29 -4.72
CA PRO A 114 -5.43 -4.93 -5.99
C PRO A 114 -3.92 -5.10 -6.19
N LYS A 115 -3.51 -6.22 -6.78
CA LYS A 115 -2.09 -6.51 -7.01
C LYS A 115 -1.41 -5.45 -7.88
N SER A 116 -2.14 -4.90 -8.87
CA SER A 116 -1.65 -3.79 -9.69
C SER A 116 -1.26 -2.55 -8.89
N VAL A 117 -1.96 -2.26 -7.78
CA VAL A 117 -1.65 -1.15 -6.87
C VAL A 117 -0.39 -1.46 -6.07
N ILE A 118 -0.25 -2.70 -5.59
CA ILE A 118 0.94 -3.16 -4.86
C ILE A 118 2.18 -3.08 -5.76
N ASP A 119 2.07 -3.59 -6.99
CA ASP A 119 3.16 -3.59 -7.96
C ASP A 119 3.55 -2.16 -8.37
N ALA A 120 2.57 -1.28 -8.61
CA ALA A 120 2.82 0.13 -8.92
C ALA A 120 3.50 0.86 -7.75
N GLY A 121 3.01 0.65 -6.52
CA GLY A 121 3.62 1.22 -5.31
C GLY A 121 5.04 0.74 -5.10
N ALA A 122 5.28 -0.58 -5.21
CA ALA A 122 6.61 -1.17 -5.06
C ALA A 122 7.60 -0.62 -6.11
N LYS A 123 7.16 -0.50 -7.37
CA LYS A 123 7.97 0.07 -8.45
C LYS A 123 8.34 1.54 -8.19
N THR A 124 7.40 2.34 -7.70
CA THR A 124 7.67 3.74 -7.38
C THR A 124 8.61 3.87 -6.18
N VAL A 125 8.42 3.07 -5.13
CA VAL A 125 9.34 3.02 -3.99
C VAL A 125 10.75 2.68 -4.48
N MET A 126 10.91 1.66 -5.31
CA MET A 126 12.22 1.29 -5.88
C MET A 126 12.85 2.46 -6.65
N LYS A 127 12.09 3.10 -7.54
CA LYS A 127 12.56 4.26 -8.33
C LYS A 127 12.98 5.45 -7.46
N GLU A 128 12.28 5.73 -6.37
CA GLU A 128 12.66 6.83 -5.47
C GLU A 128 13.84 6.45 -4.57
N LEU A 129 13.96 5.18 -4.17
CA LEU A 129 15.12 4.67 -3.44
C LEU A 129 16.39 4.71 -4.29
N GLU A 130 16.32 4.39 -5.59
CA GLU A 130 17.45 4.49 -6.53
C GLU A 130 18.03 5.92 -6.64
N LYS A 131 17.27 6.95 -6.26
CA LYS A 131 17.76 8.35 -6.28
C LYS A 131 18.55 8.72 -5.02
N VAL A 132 18.39 7.96 -3.95
CA VAL A 132 18.92 8.31 -2.62
C VAL A 132 19.85 7.22 -2.05
N CYS A 133 19.85 6.02 -2.62
CA CYS A 133 20.66 4.89 -2.21
C CYS A 133 21.57 4.44 -3.35
N ASP A 134 22.84 4.18 -3.02
CA ASP A 134 23.79 3.52 -3.91
C ASP A 134 24.18 2.17 -3.30
N ILE A 135 24.07 1.08 -4.07
CA ILE A 135 24.53 -0.24 -3.62
C ILE A 135 26.04 -0.32 -3.82
N THR A 136 26.78 -0.44 -2.72
CA THR A 136 28.23 -0.62 -2.76
C THR A 136 28.56 -2.10 -2.57
N TYR A 137 29.44 -2.62 -3.44
CA TYR A 137 30.09 -3.90 -3.22
C TYR A 137 31.24 -3.68 -2.23
N GLU A 138 31.34 -4.50 -1.20
CA GLU A 138 32.59 -4.58 -0.44
C GLU A 138 33.62 -5.20 -1.40
N ASP A 139 34.61 -4.42 -1.84
CA ASP A 139 35.77 -4.96 -2.53
C ASP A 139 36.51 -5.85 -1.51
N ASP A 140 36.26 -7.16 -1.58
CA ASP A 140 37.04 -8.17 -0.87
C ASP A 140 38.51 -7.97 -1.24
N LYS A 141 39.30 -7.54 -0.25
CA LYS A 141 40.75 -7.34 -0.35
C LYS A 141 41.51 -8.49 0.29
#